data_AF-A0A2V9CZ79-F1
#
_entry.id   AF-A0A2V9CZ79-F1
#
_cell.length_a   1.000
_cell.length_b   1.000
_cell.length_c   1.000
_cell.angle_alpha   90.00
_cell.angle_beta   90.00
_cell.angle_gamma   90.00
#
_symmetry.space_group_name_H-M   'P 1'
#
loop_
_entity.id
_entity.type
_entity.pdbx_description
1 polymer ?
#
loop_
_entity_poly.entity_id
_entity_poly.type
_entity_poly.pdbx_seq_one_letter_code
_entity_poly.pdbx_strand_id
1 'polypeptide(L)'
;MSEYIKENLNQDGVDRRGFLKCMAWAGTGALCVLQGGVLKSFALSDVMRQRVGDIKGDLSFVQISDSHIGFNKDANPDVTATLRQAIAKINALPEPPSFVLHTGDLTHLSKSDEFDTLSESLKSLNTDQVFYVPGEHDVLNDNGEIFRERFGRHAMGDGWYSFDQKGAHFIGLVNVMNLKAGGLGNLGSEQLAWLQKDVAQLKSSTPIVVFAHIPLWAVYPQWGWGTDDSRKISNFSRH
;
A
#
# COMPACT_ATOMS: atom_id res chain seq x y z
N MET A 1 -40.61 11.61 -13.57
CA MET A 1 -40.29 10.48 -14.46
C MET A 1 -38.85 10.09 -14.19
N SER A 2 -38.64 9.01 -13.45
CA SER A 2 -37.31 8.48 -13.13
C SER A 2 -36.90 7.48 -14.20
N GLU A 3 -35.81 7.74 -14.92
CA GLU A 3 -35.15 6.71 -15.71
C GLU A 3 -34.19 5.94 -14.80
N TYR A 4 -34.70 4.84 -14.25
CA TYR A 4 -33.85 3.78 -13.71
C TYR A 4 -33.26 3.02 -14.91
N ILE A 5 -31.97 3.19 -15.18
CA ILE A 5 -31.23 2.25 -16.03
C ILE A 5 -31.18 0.92 -15.26
N LYS A 6 -31.94 -0.05 -15.77
CA LYS A 6 -32.21 -1.35 -15.14
C LYS A 6 -31.30 -2.48 -15.62
N GLU A 7 -30.29 -2.21 -16.43
CA GLU A 7 -29.44 -3.27 -16.98
C GLU A 7 -27.95 -2.95 -16.87
N ASN A 8 -27.25 -3.88 -16.21
CA ASN A 8 -25.84 -3.88 -15.92
C ASN A 8 -25.15 -4.65 -17.07
N LEU A 9 -24.49 -3.94 -17.98
CA LEU A 9 -23.89 -4.53 -19.19
C LEU A 9 -22.38 -4.82 -19.06
N ASN A 10 -21.85 -4.96 -17.84
CA ASN A 10 -20.50 -5.47 -17.62
C ASN A 10 -20.54 -6.89 -17.01
N GLN A 11 -19.99 -7.87 -17.74
CA GLN A 11 -19.80 -9.26 -17.31
C GLN A 11 -18.42 -9.47 -16.68
N ASP A 12 -17.95 -8.57 -15.83
CA ASP A 12 -16.71 -8.75 -15.05
C ASP A 12 -16.97 -9.27 -13.62
N GLY A 13 -18.24 -9.38 -13.22
CA GLY A 13 -18.64 -10.10 -12.00
C GLY A 13 -18.26 -9.41 -10.68
N VAL A 14 -17.76 -8.17 -10.71
CA VAL A 14 -17.44 -7.40 -9.51
C VAL A 14 -18.57 -6.42 -9.21
N ASP A 15 -19.51 -6.82 -8.35
CA ASP A 15 -20.54 -5.91 -7.85
C ASP A 15 -20.03 -5.09 -6.64
N ARG A 16 -20.79 -4.05 -6.26
CA ARG A 16 -20.51 -3.17 -5.11
C ARG A 16 -20.25 -3.94 -3.80
N ARG A 17 -20.83 -5.13 -3.61
CA ARG A 17 -20.61 -5.98 -2.43
C ARG A 17 -19.36 -6.86 -2.57
N GLY A 18 -19.04 -7.31 -3.77
CA GLY A 18 -17.79 -8.00 -4.10
C GLY A 18 -16.56 -7.12 -3.87
N PHE A 19 -16.64 -5.85 -4.29
CA PHE A 19 -15.58 -4.87 -4.07
C PHE A 19 -15.46 -4.44 -2.60
N LEU A 20 -16.57 -4.22 -1.87
CA LEU A 20 -16.54 -3.95 -0.43
C LEU A 20 -16.03 -5.16 0.39
N LYS A 21 -16.23 -6.39 -0.09
CA LYS A 21 -15.56 -7.57 0.47
C LYS A 21 -14.05 -7.57 0.24
N CYS A 22 -13.56 -7.07 -0.89
CA CYS A 22 -12.12 -6.82 -1.11
C CYS A 22 -11.58 -5.69 -0.21
N MET A 23 -12.40 -4.71 0.14
CA MET A 23 -12.02 -3.62 1.05
C MET A 23 -12.16 -3.97 2.54
N ALA A 24 -12.93 -4.99 2.91
CA ALA A 24 -12.91 -5.54 4.27
C ALA A 24 -11.53 -6.11 4.69
N TRP A 25 -10.61 -6.26 3.72
CA TRP A 25 -9.21 -6.62 3.95
C TRP A 25 -8.30 -5.42 4.25
N ALA A 26 -8.76 -4.18 4.03
CA ALA A 26 -7.97 -2.95 4.12
C ALA A 26 -7.37 -2.70 5.53
N GLY A 27 -7.77 -3.44 6.57
CA GLY A 27 -7.13 -3.39 7.90
C GLY A 27 -6.44 -4.68 8.36
N THR A 28 -6.53 -5.79 7.63
CA THR A 28 -5.97 -7.10 8.07
C THR A 28 -4.63 -7.43 7.41
N GLY A 29 -4.34 -6.86 6.24
CA GLY A 29 -3.12 -7.07 5.47
C GLY A 29 -3.12 -8.29 4.54
N ALA A 30 -2.16 -8.31 3.62
CA ALA A 30 -1.95 -9.36 2.63
C ALA A 30 -0.51 -9.91 2.72
N LEU A 31 -0.37 -11.23 2.72
CA LEU A 31 0.91 -11.90 2.54
C LEU A 31 1.23 -11.95 1.05
N CYS A 32 2.38 -11.41 0.67
CA CYS A 32 2.89 -11.42 -0.68
C CYS A 32 4.09 -12.35 -0.78
N VAL A 33 4.09 -13.22 -1.79
CA VAL A 33 5.15 -14.20 -2.02
C VAL A 33 5.62 -14.11 -3.46
N LEU A 34 6.91 -13.84 -3.63
CA LEU A 34 7.59 -13.83 -4.91
C LEU A 34 8.29 -15.17 -5.11
N GLN A 35 7.96 -15.88 -6.19
CA GLN A 35 8.55 -17.16 -6.54
C GLN A 35 8.85 -17.20 -8.04
N GLY A 36 10.12 -17.37 -8.42
CA GLY A 36 10.51 -17.41 -9.83
C GLY A 36 10.12 -16.14 -10.61
N GLY A 37 10.11 -14.98 -9.94
CA GLY A 37 9.73 -13.69 -10.53
C GLY A 37 8.23 -13.41 -10.60
N VAL A 38 7.36 -14.33 -10.15
CA VAL A 38 5.90 -14.14 -10.12
C VAL A 38 5.45 -13.80 -8.70
N LEU A 39 4.73 -12.68 -8.56
CA LEU A 39 4.15 -12.24 -7.29
C LEU A 39 2.77 -12.88 -7.10
N LYS A 40 2.56 -13.51 -5.95
CA LYS A 40 1.25 -14.01 -5.50
C LYS A 40 0.88 -13.32 -4.20
N SER A 41 -0.37 -12.87 -4.09
CA SER A 41 -0.89 -12.29 -2.86
C SER A 41 -1.96 -13.20 -2.24
N PHE A 42 -1.92 -13.29 -0.92
CA PHE A 42 -2.83 -14.07 -0.11
C PHE A 42 -3.35 -13.21 1.01
N ALA A 43 -4.63 -13.32 1.24
CA ALA A 43 -5.31 -12.57 2.26
C ALA A 43 -4.93 -13.16 3.64
N LEU A 44 -4.45 -12.37 4.61
CA LEU A 44 -3.84 -12.93 5.84
C LEU A 44 -4.79 -13.84 6.63
N SER A 45 -6.09 -13.56 6.61
CA SER A 45 -7.08 -14.43 7.26
C SER A 45 -7.28 -15.78 6.56
N ASP A 46 -7.07 -15.86 5.25
CA ASP A 46 -7.11 -17.13 4.50
C ASP A 46 -5.86 -17.96 4.75
N VAL A 47 -4.70 -17.28 4.86
CA VAL A 47 -3.42 -17.90 5.24
C VAL A 47 -3.52 -18.58 6.60
N MET A 48 -4.23 -17.98 7.56
CA MET A 48 -4.45 -18.57 8.89
C MET A 48 -5.49 -19.70 8.91
N ARG A 49 -6.46 -19.70 7.98
CA ARG A 49 -7.50 -20.73 7.89
C ARG A 49 -7.05 -21.99 7.16
N GLN A 50 -6.12 -21.88 6.21
CA GLN A 50 -5.54 -23.01 5.50
C GLN A 50 -4.24 -23.45 6.20
N ARG A 51 -3.91 -24.75 6.21
CA ARG A 51 -2.59 -25.21 6.66
C ARG A 51 -1.55 -24.80 5.61
N VAL A 52 -1.04 -23.58 5.73
CA VAL A 52 -0.03 -22.96 4.86
C VAL A 52 1.37 -23.52 5.16
N GLY A 53 1.52 -24.84 5.07
CA GLY A 53 2.84 -25.48 5.06
C GLY A 53 3.56 -25.35 3.71
N ASP A 54 2.82 -25.01 2.65
CA ASP A 54 3.28 -25.14 1.26
C ASP A 54 3.38 -23.81 0.49
N ILE A 55 3.05 -22.66 1.10
CA ILE A 55 3.32 -21.37 0.46
C ILE A 55 4.82 -21.08 0.61
N LYS A 56 5.60 -21.54 -0.37
CA LYS A 56 7.05 -21.32 -0.48
C LYS A 56 7.35 -20.37 -1.63
N GLY A 57 8.25 -19.43 -1.38
CA GLY A 57 8.80 -18.53 -2.39
C GLY A 57 10.21 -18.08 -2.02
N ASP A 58 10.88 -17.44 -2.96
CA ASP A 58 12.25 -16.94 -2.80
C ASP A 58 12.30 -15.69 -1.89
N LEU A 59 11.16 -14.98 -1.78
CA LEU A 59 10.93 -13.83 -0.93
C LEU A 59 9.46 -13.78 -0.48
N SER A 60 9.21 -13.56 0.82
CA SER A 60 7.90 -13.24 1.36
C SER A 60 7.93 -11.90 2.09
N PHE A 61 6.85 -11.13 1.97
CA PHE A 61 6.64 -9.87 2.69
C PHE A 61 5.16 -9.69 2.97
N VAL A 62 4.80 -8.81 3.91
CA VAL A 62 3.39 -8.48 4.19
C VAL A 62 3.11 -7.03 3.78
N GLN A 63 1.96 -6.79 3.17
CA GLN A 63 1.41 -5.44 2.99
C GLN A 63 0.29 -5.20 4.01
N ILE A 64 0.38 -4.09 4.74
CA ILE A 64 -0.72 -3.48 5.51
C ILE A 64 -0.98 -2.07 4.98
N SER A 65 -2.12 -1.48 5.33
CA SER A 65 -2.53 -0.13 4.89
C SER A 65 -3.53 0.44 5.90
N ASP A 66 -3.85 1.74 5.78
CA ASP A 66 -5.04 2.39 6.36
C ASP A 66 -5.23 2.09 7.86
N SER A 67 -4.15 2.23 8.63
CA SER A 67 -4.20 2.03 10.07
C SER A 67 -4.96 3.14 10.79
N HIS A 68 -4.96 4.35 10.22
CA HIS A 68 -5.68 5.51 10.72
C HIS A 68 -5.58 5.69 12.24
N ILE A 69 -4.38 5.57 12.81
CA ILE A 69 -4.18 5.74 14.24
C ILE A 69 -4.73 7.12 14.66
N GLY A 70 -5.60 7.13 15.67
CA GLY A 70 -6.36 8.31 16.10
C GLY A 70 -7.85 8.30 15.73
N PHE A 71 -8.29 7.44 14.81
CA PHE A 71 -9.71 7.26 14.49
C PHE A 71 -10.45 6.48 15.60
N ASN A 72 -11.65 6.92 15.96
CA ASN A 72 -12.42 6.35 17.08
C ASN A 72 -13.95 6.42 16.91
N LYS A 73 -14.44 6.41 15.66
CA LYS A 73 -15.89 6.43 15.38
C LYS A 73 -16.45 5.02 15.25
N ASP A 74 -17.78 4.89 15.21
CA ASP A 74 -18.51 3.61 15.23
C ASP A 74 -18.03 2.57 14.21
N ALA A 75 -17.48 3.01 13.07
CA ALA A 75 -16.92 2.10 12.06
C ALA A 75 -15.72 1.29 12.60
N ASN A 76 -14.89 1.91 13.44
CA ASN A 76 -13.81 1.26 14.17
C ASN A 76 -13.46 2.09 15.42
N PRO A 77 -14.02 1.74 16.60
CA PRO A 77 -13.81 2.53 17.81
C PRO A 77 -12.40 2.37 18.40
N ASP A 78 -11.65 1.34 18.01
CA ASP A 78 -10.27 1.09 18.46
C ASP A 78 -9.39 0.54 17.32
N VAL A 79 -8.93 1.48 16.48
CA VAL A 79 -7.98 1.20 15.40
C VAL A 79 -6.65 0.65 15.91
N THR A 80 -6.22 1.00 17.13
CA THR A 80 -4.96 0.51 17.69
C THR A 80 -5.08 -0.98 18.03
N ALA A 81 -6.18 -1.40 18.65
CA ALA A 81 -6.45 -2.82 18.87
C ALA A 81 -6.57 -3.58 17.54
N THR A 82 -7.17 -2.98 16.52
CA THR A 82 -7.27 -3.57 15.17
C THR A 82 -5.88 -3.80 14.57
N LEU A 83 -5.00 -2.80 14.62
CA LEU A 83 -3.61 -2.93 14.17
C LEU A 83 -2.85 -4.01 14.95
N ARG A 84 -3.00 -4.06 16.29
CA ARG A 84 -2.38 -5.13 17.10
C ARG A 84 -2.85 -6.52 16.70
N GLN A 85 -4.11 -6.70 16.32
CA GLN A 85 -4.60 -7.97 15.80
C GLN A 85 -3.98 -8.33 14.45
N ALA A 86 -3.76 -7.35 13.56
CA ALA A 86 -3.04 -7.58 12.31
C ALA A 86 -1.59 -8.00 12.58
N ILE A 87 -0.88 -7.29 13.46
CA ILE A 87 0.49 -7.64 13.90
C ILE A 87 0.53 -9.05 14.49
N ALA A 88 -0.42 -9.42 15.34
CA ALA A 88 -0.48 -10.77 15.91
C ALA A 88 -0.63 -11.86 14.83
N LYS A 89 -1.43 -11.61 13.78
CA LYS A 89 -1.55 -12.53 12.63
C LYS A 89 -0.27 -12.62 11.81
N ILE A 90 0.44 -11.49 11.62
CA ILE A 90 1.73 -11.46 10.93
C ILE A 90 2.77 -12.27 11.71
N ASN A 91 2.84 -12.08 13.03
CA ASN A 91 3.78 -12.79 13.90
C ASN A 91 3.47 -14.30 14.01
N ALA A 92 2.24 -14.70 13.72
CA ALA A 92 1.81 -16.10 13.70
C ALA A 92 2.05 -16.82 12.35
N LEU A 93 2.61 -16.13 11.36
CA LEU A 93 3.00 -16.77 10.10
C LEU A 93 4.06 -17.87 10.37
N PRO A 94 4.01 -19.01 9.64
CA PRO A 94 4.98 -20.10 9.82
C PRO A 94 6.43 -19.66 9.63
N GLU A 95 6.66 -18.75 8.68
CA GLU A 95 7.93 -18.10 8.45
C GLU A 95 7.73 -16.58 8.58
N PRO A 96 8.56 -15.87 9.36
CA PRO A 96 8.50 -14.42 9.45
C PRO A 96 8.70 -13.77 8.07
N PRO A 97 7.94 -12.71 7.74
CA PRO A 97 8.13 -11.98 6.49
C PRO A 97 9.49 -11.26 6.50
N SER A 98 10.11 -11.14 5.31
CA SER A 98 11.39 -10.42 5.17
C SER A 98 11.29 -8.94 5.54
N PHE A 99 10.12 -8.35 5.32
CA PHE A 99 9.75 -6.98 5.70
C PHE A 99 8.22 -6.80 5.65
N VAL A 100 7.74 -5.67 6.16
CA VAL A 100 6.36 -5.20 6.00
C VAL A 100 6.34 -3.93 5.14
N LEU A 101 5.39 -3.83 4.21
CA LEU A 101 5.03 -2.58 3.54
C LEU A 101 3.80 -2.00 4.24
N HIS A 102 3.84 -0.72 4.61
CA HIS A 102 2.66 0.03 5.03
C HIS A 102 2.32 1.08 3.96
N THR A 103 1.20 0.88 3.27
CA THR A 103 0.85 1.60 2.05
C THR A 103 0.00 2.85 2.28
N GLY A 104 0.25 3.58 3.37
CA GLY A 104 -0.33 4.89 3.64
C GLY A 104 -1.51 4.88 4.59
N ASP A 105 -1.92 6.09 4.97
CA ASP A 105 -2.88 6.38 6.03
C ASP A 105 -2.50 5.67 7.34
N LEU A 106 -1.26 5.94 7.76
CA LEU A 106 -0.70 5.50 9.02
C LEU A 106 -1.47 6.13 10.19
N THR A 107 -1.73 7.42 10.08
CA THR A 107 -2.42 8.26 11.05
C THR A 107 -3.78 8.72 10.50
N HIS A 108 -4.62 9.27 11.37
CA HIS A 108 -5.91 9.81 10.96
C HIS A 108 -5.86 11.31 10.73
N LEU A 109 -5.06 12.05 11.52
CA LEU A 109 -5.04 13.51 11.51
C LEU A 109 -3.60 14.06 11.47
N SER A 110 -2.62 13.27 11.03
CA SER A 110 -1.19 13.65 10.97
C SER A 110 -0.65 14.26 12.27
N LYS A 111 -1.09 13.76 13.43
CA LYS A 111 -0.60 14.27 14.72
C LYS A 111 0.61 13.48 15.21
N SER A 112 1.52 14.17 15.91
CA SER A 112 2.74 13.54 16.44
C SER A 112 2.45 12.34 17.35
N ASP A 113 1.43 12.43 18.21
CA ASP A 113 1.04 11.35 19.13
C ASP A 113 0.43 10.14 18.40
N GLU A 114 -0.27 10.38 17.29
CA GLU A 114 -0.74 9.31 16.40
C GLU A 114 0.43 8.58 15.74
N PHE A 115 1.43 9.31 15.23
CA PHE A 115 2.67 8.71 14.71
C PHE A 115 3.46 7.97 15.80
N ASP A 116 3.57 8.53 17.01
CA ASP A 116 4.23 7.87 18.15
C ASP A 116 3.54 6.54 18.49
N THR A 117 2.21 6.55 18.55
CA THR A 117 1.40 5.35 18.85
C THR A 117 1.56 4.27 17.78
N LEU A 118 1.60 4.67 16.50
CA LEU A 118 1.89 3.76 15.40
C LEU A 118 3.28 3.14 15.54
N SER A 119 4.32 3.98 15.70
CA SER A 119 5.70 3.52 15.84
C SER A 119 5.85 2.54 17.00
N GLU A 120 5.21 2.82 18.15
CA GLU A 120 5.23 1.92 19.31
C GLU A 120 4.54 0.59 19.01
N SER A 121 3.39 0.62 18.33
CA SER A 121 2.66 -0.60 17.97
C SER A 121 3.48 -1.49 17.04
N LEU A 122 4.14 -0.91 16.03
CA LEU A 122 4.91 -1.65 15.02
C LEU A 122 6.19 -2.29 15.57
N LYS A 123 6.72 -1.85 16.73
CA LYS A 123 7.85 -2.52 17.42
C LYS A 123 7.55 -3.97 17.80
N SER A 124 6.28 -4.35 17.86
CA SER A 124 5.88 -5.72 18.19
C SER A 124 5.94 -6.68 17.00
N LEU A 125 6.26 -6.22 15.79
CA LEU A 125 6.44 -7.08 14.62
C LEU A 125 7.68 -7.97 14.79
N ASN A 126 7.59 -9.24 14.37
CA ASN A 126 8.74 -10.17 14.30
C ASN A 126 9.65 -9.92 13.08
N THR A 127 9.73 -8.67 12.62
CA THR A 127 10.63 -8.22 11.56
C THR A 127 11.03 -6.78 11.82
N ASP A 128 12.32 -6.48 11.65
CA ASP A 128 12.87 -5.15 11.93
C ASP A 128 12.70 -4.17 10.75
N GLN A 129 12.19 -4.67 9.62
CA GLN A 129 12.09 -3.90 8.39
C GLN A 129 10.64 -3.58 8.05
N VAL A 130 10.32 -2.29 8.12
CA VAL A 130 9.05 -1.75 7.63
C VAL A 130 9.34 -0.60 6.68
N PHE A 131 8.72 -0.64 5.51
CA PHE A 131 8.81 0.37 4.47
C PHE A 131 7.46 1.06 4.33
N TYR A 132 7.47 2.37 4.18
CA TYR A 132 6.28 3.21 4.26
C TYR A 132 6.12 4.04 2.99
N VAL A 133 4.89 4.29 2.58
CA VAL A 133 4.52 5.45 1.76
C VAL A 133 3.42 6.21 2.52
N PRO A 134 3.33 7.53 2.40
CA PRO A 134 2.28 8.29 3.08
C PRO A 134 0.96 8.13 2.34
N GLY A 135 -0.14 8.15 3.10
CA GLY A 135 -1.47 8.43 2.56
C GLY A 135 -1.87 9.89 2.73
N GLU A 136 -3.04 10.30 2.24
CA GLU A 136 -3.45 11.70 2.38
C GLU A 136 -3.61 12.13 3.84
N HIS A 137 -3.97 11.20 4.73
CA HIS A 137 -4.13 11.47 6.15
C HIS A 137 -2.80 11.63 6.90
N ASP A 138 -1.67 11.34 6.25
CA ASP A 138 -0.32 11.49 6.83
C ASP A 138 0.34 12.83 6.49
N VAL A 139 -0.28 13.64 5.61
CA VAL A 139 0.31 14.89 5.08
C VAL A 139 -0.57 16.13 5.31
N LEU A 140 -1.60 16.04 6.14
CA LEU A 140 -2.65 17.07 6.29
C LEU A 140 -2.16 18.38 6.89
N ASN A 141 -1.21 18.32 7.83
CA ASN A 141 -0.89 19.48 8.69
C ASN A 141 0.39 20.22 8.28
N ASP A 142 1.36 19.51 7.72
CA ASP A 142 2.74 20.00 7.54
C ASP A 142 3.33 19.58 6.18
N ASN A 143 2.47 19.20 5.23
CA ASN A 143 2.90 18.66 3.94
C ASN A 143 3.85 17.45 4.09
N GLY A 144 3.58 16.58 5.08
CA GLY A 144 4.27 15.31 5.31
C GLY A 144 5.64 15.43 5.95
N GLU A 145 5.97 16.56 6.58
CA GLU A 145 7.28 16.77 7.22
C GLU A 145 7.52 15.76 8.36
N ILE A 146 6.59 15.63 9.30
CA ILE A 146 6.66 14.67 10.40
C ILE A 146 6.72 13.23 9.87
N PHE A 147 5.94 12.92 8.83
CA PHE A 147 5.99 11.62 8.17
C PHE A 147 7.41 11.35 7.63
N ARG A 148 7.98 12.27 6.86
CA ARG A 148 9.30 12.10 6.24
C ARG A 148 10.40 11.98 7.28
N GLU A 149 10.36 12.79 8.34
CA GLU A 149 11.34 12.73 9.43
C GLU A 149 11.37 11.34 10.09
N ARG A 150 10.20 10.75 10.32
CA ARG A 150 10.05 9.50 11.07
C ARG A 150 10.16 8.24 10.21
N PHE A 151 9.60 8.28 8.99
CA PHE A 151 9.37 7.10 8.15
C PHE A 151 10.03 7.20 6.76
N GLY A 152 10.43 8.38 6.32
CA GLY A 152 11.03 8.65 5.01
C GLY A 152 12.55 8.45 4.95
N ARG A 153 13.11 7.50 5.72
CA ARG A 153 14.57 7.26 5.68
C ARG A 153 15.00 6.88 4.26
N HIS A 154 15.99 7.59 3.73
CA HIS A 154 16.50 7.47 2.35
C HIS A 154 15.52 7.90 1.24
N ALA A 155 14.41 8.53 1.61
CA ALA A 155 13.49 9.08 0.64
C ALA A 155 14.04 10.33 -0.05
N MET A 156 13.60 10.54 -1.30
CA MET A 156 13.91 11.71 -2.11
C MET A 156 12.65 12.58 -2.24
N GLY A 157 12.88 13.88 -2.45
CA GLY A 157 11.81 14.85 -2.64
C GLY A 157 10.73 14.75 -1.56
N ASP A 158 9.48 14.51 -1.98
CA ASP A 158 8.34 14.43 -1.08
C ASP A 158 8.19 13.09 -0.33
N GLY A 159 9.06 12.12 -0.58
CA GLY A 159 9.07 10.86 0.18
C GLY A 159 9.20 9.57 -0.64
N TRP A 160 9.50 9.63 -1.94
CA TRP A 160 9.62 8.43 -2.78
C TRP A 160 11.03 7.82 -2.72
N TYR A 161 11.12 6.52 -2.95
CA TYR A 161 12.37 5.76 -2.88
C TYR A 161 12.26 4.41 -3.57
N SER A 162 13.40 3.75 -3.74
CA SER A 162 13.49 2.37 -4.19
C SER A 162 14.49 1.58 -3.33
N PHE A 163 14.36 0.26 -3.33
CA PHE A 163 15.29 -0.65 -2.68
C PHE A 163 15.27 -2.04 -3.33
N ASP A 164 16.36 -2.78 -3.19
CA ASP A 164 16.47 -4.16 -3.68
C ASP A 164 16.36 -5.16 -2.54
N GLN A 165 15.56 -6.21 -2.72
CA GLN A 165 15.48 -7.33 -1.80
C GLN A 165 15.43 -8.65 -2.57
N LYS A 166 16.38 -9.55 -2.28
CA LYS A 166 16.43 -10.91 -2.88
C LYS A 166 16.34 -10.92 -4.42
N GLY A 167 16.92 -9.91 -5.07
CA GLY A 167 16.94 -9.78 -6.54
C GLY A 167 15.67 -9.20 -7.17
N ALA A 168 14.68 -8.80 -6.36
CA ALA A 168 13.55 -7.99 -6.79
C ALA A 168 13.76 -6.52 -6.39
N HIS A 169 13.25 -5.62 -7.20
CA HIS A 169 13.35 -4.18 -7.03
C HIS A 169 12.00 -3.60 -6.58
N PHE A 170 11.99 -2.88 -5.47
CA PHE A 170 10.80 -2.32 -4.85
C PHE A 170 10.81 -0.80 -4.99
N ILE A 171 9.67 -0.22 -5.34
CA ILE A 171 9.52 1.21 -5.62
C ILE A 171 8.34 1.75 -4.83
N GLY A 172 8.61 2.61 -3.85
CA GLY A 172 7.62 3.34 -3.07
C GLY A 172 7.38 4.71 -3.67
N LEU A 173 6.17 4.93 -4.19
CA LEU A 173 5.77 6.20 -4.81
C LEU A 173 4.85 7.00 -3.90
N VAL A 174 5.00 8.33 -3.94
CA VAL A 174 4.17 9.29 -3.21
C VAL A 174 3.20 9.95 -4.18
N ASN A 175 1.90 9.69 -4.02
CA ASN A 175 0.86 10.21 -4.91
C ASN A 175 -0.19 11.07 -4.20
N VAL A 176 0.10 11.54 -2.99
CA VAL A 176 -0.88 12.23 -2.11
C VAL A 176 -0.58 13.72 -1.88
N MET A 177 0.55 14.25 -2.37
CA MET A 177 0.98 15.63 -2.07
C MET A 177 0.16 16.72 -2.77
N ASN A 178 -0.35 16.43 -3.98
CA ASN A 178 -1.04 17.40 -4.83
C ASN A 178 -2.34 16.79 -5.37
N LEU A 179 -3.20 16.30 -4.48
CA LEU A 179 -4.47 15.70 -4.86
C LEU A 179 -5.26 16.64 -5.78
N LYS A 180 -5.58 16.15 -6.98
CA LYS A 180 -6.38 16.92 -7.93
C LYS A 180 -7.85 16.88 -7.54
N ALA A 181 -8.66 17.72 -8.20
CA ALA A 181 -10.11 17.70 -8.06
C ALA A 181 -10.65 16.27 -8.18
N GLY A 182 -11.46 15.87 -7.19
CA GLY A 182 -11.99 14.52 -7.08
C GLY A 182 -11.12 13.55 -6.28
N GLY A 183 -9.97 13.96 -5.72
CA GLY A 183 -9.12 13.10 -4.88
C GLY A 183 -8.13 12.23 -5.65
N LEU A 184 -7.91 12.53 -6.94
CA LEU A 184 -6.99 11.76 -7.78
C LEU A 184 -5.53 12.03 -7.37
N GLY A 185 -4.77 10.94 -7.21
CA GLY A 185 -3.36 11.01 -6.87
C GLY A 185 -2.51 11.59 -8.01
N ASN A 186 -1.36 12.16 -7.66
CA ASN A 186 -0.43 12.73 -8.63
C ASN A 186 1.03 12.51 -8.23
N LEU A 187 1.86 12.02 -9.17
CA LEU A 187 3.29 11.77 -8.93
C LEU A 187 4.16 12.99 -9.21
N GLY A 188 3.80 13.78 -10.22
CA GLY A 188 4.57 14.97 -10.62
C GLY A 188 5.80 14.64 -11.48
N SER A 189 6.34 15.65 -12.15
CA SER A 189 7.40 15.46 -13.15
C SER A 189 8.74 15.02 -12.56
N GLU A 190 9.08 15.50 -11.37
CA GLU A 190 10.35 15.18 -10.72
C GLU A 190 10.43 13.69 -10.36
N GLN A 191 9.41 13.19 -9.66
CA GLN A 191 9.30 11.77 -9.29
C GLN A 191 9.23 10.86 -10.53
N LEU A 192 8.50 11.25 -11.58
CA LEU A 192 8.47 10.49 -12.84
C LEU A 192 9.84 10.44 -13.53
N ALA A 193 10.59 11.54 -13.53
CA ALA A 193 11.93 11.59 -14.11
C ALA A 193 12.94 10.77 -13.28
N TRP A 194 12.79 10.77 -11.95
CA TRP A 194 13.53 9.89 -11.06
C TRP A 194 13.21 8.42 -11.34
N LEU A 195 11.93 8.05 -11.38
CA LEU A 195 11.46 6.69 -11.63
C LEU A 195 12.02 6.14 -12.94
N GLN A 196 12.00 6.95 -14.00
CA GLN A 196 12.56 6.55 -15.30
C GLN A 196 14.05 6.22 -15.21
N LYS A 197 14.83 6.98 -14.44
CA LYS A 197 16.27 6.74 -14.25
C LYS A 197 16.52 5.50 -13.40
N ASP A 198 15.73 5.34 -12.34
CA ASP A 198 15.79 4.21 -11.41
C ASP A 198 15.56 2.89 -12.17
N VAL A 199 14.45 2.76 -12.91
CA VAL A 199 14.16 1.54 -13.66
C VAL A 199 15.09 1.29 -14.86
N ALA A 200 15.70 2.33 -15.43
CA ALA A 200 16.59 2.19 -16.58
C ALA A 200 17.90 1.45 -16.26
N GLN A 201 18.26 1.35 -14.99
CA GLN A 201 19.45 0.62 -14.53
C GLN A 201 19.20 -0.87 -14.34
N LEU A 202 17.94 -1.31 -14.34
CA LEU A 202 17.55 -2.67 -14.07
C LEU A 202 17.66 -3.56 -15.32
N LYS A 203 17.98 -4.83 -15.11
CA LYS A 203 17.86 -5.83 -16.18
C LYS A 203 16.37 -6.06 -16.49
N SER A 204 16.03 -6.36 -17.74
CA SER A 204 14.65 -6.65 -18.15
C SER A 204 14.01 -7.81 -17.39
N SER A 205 14.82 -8.75 -16.86
CA SER A 205 14.35 -9.87 -16.06
C SER A 205 14.23 -9.57 -14.56
N THR A 206 14.52 -8.35 -14.11
CA THR A 206 14.43 -7.97 -12.69
C THR A 206 12.95 -7.84 -12.32
N PRO A 207 12.42 -8.60 -11.35
CA PRO A 207 11.06 -8.41 -10.87
C PRO A 207 10.94 -7.04 -10.20
N ILE A 208 9.90 -6.28 -10.56
CA ILE A 208 9.63 -4.95 -9.98
C ILE A 208 8.30 -4.99 -9.22
N VAL A 209 8.31 -4.48 -8.00
CA VAL A 209 7.11 -4.26 -7.18
C VAL A 209 6.96 -2.76 -6.93
N VAL A 210 5.91 -2.16 -7.46
CA VAL A 210 5.58 -0.75 -7.24
C VAL A 210 4.43 -0.66 -6.25
N PHE A 211 4.57 0.20 -5.23
CA PHE A 211 3.53 0.45 -4.24
C PHE A 211 3.36 1.94 -4.00
N ALA A 212 2.11 2.35 -3.75
CA ALA A 212 1.67 3.71 -3.48
C ALA A 212 0.36 3.65 -2.69
N HIS A 213 -0.08 4.79 -2.13
CA HIS A 213 -1.33 4.83 -1.37
C HIS A 213 -2.57 4.80 -2.28
N ILE A 214 -2.71 5.80 -3.16
CA ILE A 214 -3.82 5.81 -4.13
C ILE A 214 -3.52 4.78 -5.22
N PRO A 215 -4.49 3.97 -5.67
CA PRO A 215 -4.25 3.00 -6.74
C PRO A 215 -3.59 3.62 -7.97
N LEU A 216 -2.48 3.02 -8.42
CA LEU A 216 -1.75 3.41 -9.63
C LEU A 216 -2.47 2.97 -10.91
N TRP A 217 -3.61 2.32 -10.82
CA TRP A 217 -4.51 2.13 -11.96
C TRP A 217 -5.81 2.84 -11.65
N ALA A 218 -6.37 3.54 -12.64
CA ALA A 218 -7.68 4.13 -12.49
C ALA A 218 -8.72 3.00 -12.50
N VAL A 219 -9.03 2.47 -11.32
CA VAL A 219 -10.08 1.46 -11.14
C VAL A 219 -11.42 2.10 -11.52
N TYR A 220 -11.66 3.35 -11.08
CA TYR A 220 -12.76 4.21 -11.52
C TYR A 220 -12.39 5.70 -11.36
N PRO A 221 -11.97 6.41 -12.44
CA PRO A 221 -11.51 7.82 -12.36
C PRO A 221 -12.56 8.81 -11.85
N GLN A 222 -13.85 8.50 -11.97
CA GLN A 222 -14.93 9.41 -11.58
C GLN A 222 -15.11 9.56 -10.06
N TRP A 223 -14.49 8.70 -9.24
CA TRP A 223 -14.61 8.73 -7.78
C TRP A 223 -13.31 9.14 -7.06
N GLY A 224 -12.27 9.55 -7.79
CA GLY A 224 -10.95 9.81 -7.19
C GLY A 224 -10.04 8.59 -7.05
N TRP A 225 -10.53 7.42 -7.44
CA TRP A 225 -9.84 6.14 -7.26
C TRP A 225 -8.92 5.85 -8.45
N GLY A 226 -7.84 6.62 -8.52
CA GLY A 226 -6.77 6.47 -9.49
C GLY A 226 -5.70 7.55 -9.39
N THR A 227 -4.49 7.20 -9.77
CA THR A 227 -3.41 8.18 -9.99
C THR A 227 -3.50 8.70 -11.41
N ASP A 228 -3.68 10.01 -11.58
CA ASP A 228 -4.02 10.63 -12.87
C ASP A 228 -2.93 10.41 -13.95
N ASP A 229 -1.66 10.50 -13.55
CA ASP A 229 -0.50 10.33 -14.42
C ASP A 229 0.08 8.91 -14.43
N SER A 230 -0.62 7.94 -13.84
CA SER A 230 -0.20 6.53 -13.81
C SER A 230 0.04 5.90 -15.19
N ARG A 231 -0.70 6.34 -16.22
CA ARG A 231 -0.51 5.88 -17.61
C ARG A 231 0.89 6.17 -18.17
N LYS A 232 1.67 7.03 -17.54
CA LYS A 232 3.07 7.25 -17.90
C LYS A 232 3.98 6.13 -17.38
N ILE A 233 3.58 5.42 -16.33
CA ILE A 233 4.32 4.29 -15.74
C ILE A 233 4.35 3.10 -16.72
N SER A 234 3.23 2.81 -17.40
CA SER A 234 3.13 1.69 -18.35
C SER A 234 4.07 1.83 -19.55
N ASN A 235 4.52 3.05 -19.87
CA ASN A 235 5.48 3.29 -20.95
C ASN A 235 6.94 3.01 -20.52
N PHE A 236 7.18 2.70 -19.24
CA PHE A 236 8.50 2.35 -18.73
C PHE A 236 8.77 0.84 -18.76
N SER A 237 7.75 -0.01 -18.87
CA SER A 237 7.91 -1.44 -19.14
C SER A 237 8.39 -1.65 -20.58
N ARG A 238 9.71 -1.82 -20.74
CA ARG A 238 10.32 -2.14 -22.02
C ARG A 238 10.05 -3.59 -22.43
N HIS A 239 9.86 -3.79 -23.74
CA HIS A 239 10.04 -5.06 -24.43
C HIS A 239 11.43 -5.66 -24.19
#